data_AF-A0A8X6IWT2-F1
#
_entry.id   AF-A0A8X6IWT2-F1
#
_cell.length_a   1.000
_cell.length_b   1.000
_cell.length_c   1.000
_cell.angle_alpha   90.00
_cell.angle_beta   90.00
_cell.angle_gamma   90.00
#
_symmetry.space_group_name_H-M   'P 1'
#
loop_
_entity.id
_entity.type
_entity.pdbx_description
1 polymer ?
#
loop_
_entity_poly.entity_id
_entity_poly.type
_entity_poly.pdbx_seq_one_letter_code
_entity_poly.pdbx_strand_id
1 'polypeptide(L)'
;MQGENLNSAINDTTVSRVGVKLPPFWKANPALWFVQLEAQFALAGITANDTKFNHVISAIDSDISNCVCDIILKPPDADKYSTLKNRLIELHSESEASKIRTLLQGLELGDQRPSQLLARMKALAGDTVGEPLLRSLWLGRLPSNTQTILTALKEDLAGLASVADKINDLAHHSNINSVTPQTSDYRVAQLEKQVAQLTTLVGELTTTMRQSRSQSRNRNRPFKNRRSCSRDRFQKYKEPANGICFYHTNFGTKAKKCNLPCSFKNPEN
;
A
#
# COMPACT_ATOMS: atom_id res chain seq x y z
N MET A 1 64.83 -30.42 59.54
CA MET A 1 65.04 -29.59 58.33
C MET A 1 63.98 -30.05 57.33
N GLN A 2 62.81 -29.40 57.29
CA GLN A 2 62.48 -28.38 56.26
C GLN A 2 62.89 -28.91 54.87
N GLY A 3 61.97 -29.50 54.11
CA GLY A 3 60.99 -28.78 53.29
C GLY A 3 61.71 -28.29 52.04
N GLU A 4 61.47 -28.88 50.86
CA GLU A 4 60.81 -28.14 49.79
C GLU A 4 60.26 -29.08 48.71
N ASN A 5 58.93 -29.01 48.56
CA ASN A 5 58.12 -29.58 47.52
C ASN A 5 57.93 -28.47 46.47
N LEU A 6 58.47 -28.60 45.26
CA LEU A 6 58.18 -27.67 44.16
C LEU A 6 57.22 -28.34 43.18
N ASN A 7 55.95 -28.26 43.55
CA ASN A 7 54.81 -28.43 42.65
C ASN A 7 54.91 -27.36 41.55
N SER A 8 55.30 -27.78 40.35
CA SER A 8 55.16 -26.96 39.15
C SER A 8 53.66 -26.86 38.83
N ALA A 9 53.04 -25.77 39.27
CA ALA A 9 51.68 -25.43 38.96
C ALA A 9 51.56 -25.17 37.44
N ILE A 10 51.00 -26.15 36.74
CA ILE A 10 50.45 -25.97 35.41
C ILE A 10 49.24 -25.04 35.57
N ASN A 11 49.48 -23.74 35.43
CA ASN A 11 48.40 -22.76 35.24
C ASN A 11 47.85 -22.96 33.83
N ASP A 12 46.97 -23.96 33.68
CA ASP A 12 46.11 -24.10 32.52
C ASP A 12 45.19 -22.88 32.50
N THR A 13 45.67 -21.85 31.80
CA THR A 13 44.96 -20.59 31.64
C THR A 13 43.88 -20.87 30.61
N THR A 14 42.74 -21.38 31.06
CA THR A 14 41.57 -21.61 30.23
C THR A 14 41.08 -20.27 29.70
N VAL A 15 41.61 -19.86 28.54
CA VAL A 15 41.12 -18.70 27.80
C VAL A 15 39.76 -19.10 27.25
N SER A 16 38.71 -18.71 27.97
CA SER A 16 37.34 -18.73 27.46
C SER A 16 37.27 -17.81 26.24
N ARG A 17 37.53 -18.36 25.04
CA ARG A 17 37.36 -17.63 23.79
C ARG A 17 35.87 -17.38 23.59
N VAL A 18 35.46 -16.14 23.81
CA VAL A 18 34.13 -15.67 23.38
C VAL A 18 34.01 -15.98 21.89
N GLY A 19 33.08 -16.87 21.54
CA GLY A 19 32.78 -17.17 20.15
C GLY A 19 32.24 -15.91 19.48
N VAL A 20 33.08 -15.20 18.74
CA VAL A 20 32.65 -14.01 17.99
C VAL A 20 31.81 -14.49 16.80
N LYS A 21 30.49 -14.48 16.96
CA LYS A 21 29.56 -14.78 15.86
C LYS A 21 29.46 -13.54 14.98
N LEU A 22 30.14 -13.59 13.84
CA LEU A 22 30.20 -12.45 12.93
C LEU A 22 28.94 -12.36 12.07
N PRO A 23 28.41 -11.14 11.85
CA PRO A 23 27.36 -10.92 10.89
C PRO A 23 27.88 -11.18 9.47
N PRO A 24 27.01 -11.62 8.54
CA PRO A 24 27.40 -11.76 7.13
C PRO A 24 27.89 -10.42 6.57
N PHE A 25 28.83 -10.48 5.63
CA PHE A 25 29.41 -9.29 5.02
C PHE A 25 28.36 -8.40 4.31
N TRP A 26 28.42 -7.08 4.55
CA TRP A 26 27.47 -6.12 3.95
C TRP A 26 28.02 -5.54 2.65
N LYS A 27 27.70 -6.17 1.51
CA LYS A 27 28.08 -5.69 0.16
C LYS A 27 27.64 -4.24 -0.12
N ALA A 28 26.51 -3.81 0.46
CA ALA A 28 25.98 -2.46 0.26
C ALA A 28 26.75 -1.38 1.05
N ASN A 29 27.39 -1.74 2.17
CA ASN A 29 28.18 -0.80 2.97
C ASN A 29 29.32 -1.53 3.69
N PRO A 30 30.40 -1.86 2.96
CA PRO A 30 31.51 -2.62 3.51
C PRO A 30 32.26 -1.85 4.62
N ALA A 31 32.34 -0.52 4.51
CA ALA A 31 33.02 0.32 5.49
C ALA A 31 32.34 0.24 6.87
N LEU A 32 31.00 0.36 6.92
CA LEU A 32 30.24 0.26 8.16
C LEU A 32 30.34 -1.13 8.80
N TRP A 33 30.36 -2.19 7.97
CA TRP A 33 30.55 -3.55 8.45
C TRP A 33 31.92 -3.74 9.15
N PHE A 34 32.99 -3.17 8.58
CA PHE A 34 34.31 -3.21 9.22
C PHE A 34 34.37 -2.45 10.54
N VAL A 35 33.68 -1.30 10.67
CA VAL A 35 33.60 -0.57 11.95
C VAL A 35 32.93 -1.44 13.02
N GLN A 36 31.82 -2.10 12.67
CA GLN A 36 31.13 -3.01 13.58
C GLN A 36 31.99 -4.22 13.95
N LEU A 37 32.69 -4.80 12.97
CA LEU A 37 33.60 -5.92 13.16
C LEU A 37 34.75 -5.57 14.11
N GLU A 38 35.36 -4.40 13.94
CA GLU A 38 36.48 -3.93 14.76
C GLU A 38 36.04 -3.67 16.20
N ALA A 39 34.83 -3.18 16.41
CA ALA A 39 34.24 -3.09 17.75
C ALA A 39 34.10 -4.47 18.41
N GLN A 40 33.68 -5.50 17.65
CA GLN A 40 33.61 -6.88 18.16
C GLN A 40 35.00 -7.45 18.48
N PHE A 41 36.01 -7.18 17.65
CA PHE A 41 37.38 -7.56 17.95
C PHE A 41 37.89 -6.88 19.22
N ALA A 42 37.61 -5.60 19.41
CA ALA A 42 37.99 -4.88 20.62
C ALA A 42 37.33 -5.49 21.88
N LEU A 43 36.03 -5.81 21.81
CA LEU A 43 35.30 -6.44 22.92
C LEU A 43 35.82 -7.86 23.24
N ALA A 44 36.25 -8.61 22.21
CA ALA A 44 36.79 -9.96 22.36
C ALA A 44 38.30 -9.99 22.66
N GLY A 45 38.96 -8.84 22.77
CA GLY A 45 40.41 -8.74 22.98
C GLY A 45 41.26 -9.25 21.81
N ILE A 46 40.71 -9.27 20.59
CA ILE A 46 41.39 -9.77 19.40
C ILE A 46 42.27 -8.65 18.82
N THR A 47 43.56 -8.72 19.11
CA THR A 47 44.56 -7.74 18.64
C THR A 47 45.43 -8.27 17.51
N ALA A 48 45.64 -9.59 17.42
CA ALA A 48 46.48 -10.22 16.42
C ALA A 48 45.93 -10.08 15.00
N ASN A 49 46.73 -9.54 14.09
CA ASN A 49 46.36 -9.33 12.67
C ASN A 49 45.95 -10.62 11.97
N ASP A 50 46.65 -11.73 12.23
CA ASP A 50 46.32 -13.04 11.65
C ASP A 50 44.94 -13.53 12.12
N THR A 51 44.60 -13.35 13.40
CA THR A 51 43.28 -13.72 13.92
C THR A 51 42.18 -12.87 13.29
N LYS A 52 42.39 -11.56 13.13
CA LYS A 52 41.45 -10.66 12.44
C LYS A 52 41.26 -11.05 10.98
N PHE A 53 42.34 -11.35 10.28
CA PHE A 53 42.32 -11.80 8.89
C PHE A 53 41.50 -13.09 8.72
N ASN A 54 41.76 -14.10 9.55
CA ASN A 54 41.01 -15.35 9.54
C ASN A 54 39.52 -15.15 9.84
N HIS A 55 39.19 -14.24 10.76
CA HIS A 55 37.81 -13.88 11.05
C HIS A 55 37.10 -13.24 9.85
N VAL A 56 37.77 -12.33 9.13
CA VAL A 56 37.19 -11.73 7.90
C VAL A 56 36.95 -12.80 6.84
N ILE A 57 37.93 -13.68 6.59
CA ILE A 57 37.78 -14.78 5.62
C ILE A 57 36.60 -15.68 6.01
N SER A 58 36.40 -15.96 7.30
CA SER A 58 35.29 -16.78 7.76
C SER A 58 33.90 -16.14 7.60
N ALA A 59 33.84 -14.81 7.42
CA ALA A 59 32.60 -14.04 7.38
C ALA A 59 32.16 -13.61 5.97
N ILE A 60 33.05 -13.72 4.97
CA ILE A 60 32.77 -13.41 3.57
C ILE A 60 32.25 -14.63 2.82
N ASP A 61 31.45 -14.41 1.78
CA ASP A 61 30.90 -15.49 0.94
C ASP A 61 31.91 -15.93 -0.15
N SER A 62 31.56 -16.99 -0.89
CA SER A 62 32.43 -17.52 -1.96
C SER A 62 32.66 -16.50 -3.08
N ASP A 63 31.67 -15.67 -3.39
CA ASP A 63 31.77 -14.67 -4.46
C ASP A 63 32.83 -13.63 -4.10
N ILE A 64 32.75 -13.08 -2.89
CA ILE A 64 33.73 -12.12 -2.37
C ILE A 64 35.10 -12.77 -2.24
N SER A 65 35.17 -14.01 -1.74
CA SER A 65 36.43 -14.75 -1.60
C SER A 65 37.15 -14.93 -2.93
N ASN A 66 36.41 -15.16 -4.02
CA ASN A 66 36.98 -15.22 -5.37
C ASN A 66 37.50 -13.86 -5.83
N CYS A 67 36.85 -12.75 -5.48
CA CYS A 67 37.30 -11.40 -5.82
C CYS A 67 38.60 -10.98 -5.13
N VAL A 68 38.91 -11.54 -3.95
CA VAL A 68 40.15 -11.26 -3.18
C VAL A 68 41.06 -12.49 -3.06
N CYS A 69 40.91 -13.46 -3.98
CA CYS A 69 41.64 -14.73 -3.92
C CYS A 69 43.16 -14.56 -3.98
N ASP A 70 43.65 -13.51 -4.65
CA ASP A 70 45.05 -13.13 -4.70
C ASP A 70 45.62 -12.84 -3.31
N ILE A 71 44.87 -12.10 -2.48
CA ILE A 71 45.25 -11.77 -1.10
C ILE A 71 45.09 -12.98 -0.17
N ILE A 72 44.08 -13.83 -0.40
CA ILE A 72 43.85 -15.03 0.43
C ILE A 72 44.93 -16.09 0.16
N LEU A 73 45.27 -16.34 -1.10
CA LEU A 73 46.24 -17.37 -1.51
C LEU A 73 47.69 -16.90 -1.38
N LYS A 74 47.93 -15.60 -1.50
CA LYS A 74 49.26 -14.98 -1.30
C LYS A 74 49.12 -13.82 -0.31
N PRO A 75 48.97 -14.13 0.99
CA PRO A 75 48.83 -13.09 2.00
C PRO A 75 50.11 -12.24 2.07
N PRO A 76 49.99 -10.90 2.12
CA PRO A 76 51.13 -10.02 2.36
C PRO A 76 51.86 -10.35 3.67
N ASP A 77 53.18 -10.14 3.73
CA ASP A 77 53.96 -10.45 4.93
C ASP A 77 53.63 -9.51 6.13
N ALA A 78 53.22 -8.27 5.83
CA ALA A 78 52.77 -7.29 6.81
C ALA A 78 51.35 -6.81 6.51
N ASP A 79 50.60 -6.47 7.56
CA ASP A 79 49.29 -5.81 7.48
C ASP A 79 48.21 -6.53 6.64
N LYS A 80 48.23 -7.88 6.61
CA LYS A 80 47.24 -8.73 5.91
C LYS A 80 45.80 -8.28 6.07
N TYR A 81 45.39 -8.00 7.32
CA TYR A 81 44.05 -7.53 7.65
C TYR A 81 43.73 -6.18 7.00
N SER A 82 44.66 -5.21 7.10
CA SER A 82 44.48 -3.87 6.54
C SER A 82 44.41 -3.91 5.01
N THR A 83 45.27 -4.70 4.36
CA THR A 83 45.24 -4.87 2.90
C THR A 83 43.93 -5.50 2.43
N LEU A 84 43.47 -6.56 3.11
CA LEU A 84 42.19 -7.21 2.82
C LEU A 84 41.01 -6.25 3.05
N LYS A 85 41.00 -5.53 4.18
CA LYS A 85 39.98 -4.52 4.51
C LYS A 85 39.89 -3.46 3.43
N ASN A 86 41.02 -2.86 3.05
CA ASN A 86 41.06 -1.80 2.05
C ASN A 86 40.57 -2.31 0.70
N ARG A 87 41.00 -3.51 0.27
CA ARG A 87 40.56 -4.09 -0.99
C ARG A 87 39.06 -4.38 -1.03
N LEU A 88 38.50 -4.91 0.06
CA LEU A 88 37.07 -5.19 0.18
C LEU A 88 36.23 -3.91 0.21
N ILE A 89 36.72 -2.87 0.87
CA ILE A 89 36.07 -1.55 0.84
C ILE A 89 36.13 -0.98 -0.56
N GLU A 90 37.27 -1.01 -1.24
CA GLU A 90 37.43 -0.48 -2.61
C GLU A 90 36.50 -1.20 -3.60
N LEU A 91 36.50 -2.54 -3.58
CA LEU A 91 35.75 -3.37 -4.54
C LEU A 91 34.23 -3.24 -4.40
N HIS A 92 33.73 -3.02 -3.18
CA HIS A 92 32.29 -2.87 -2.90
C HIS A 92 31.86 -1.44 -2.56
N SER A 93 32.80 -0.48 -2.53
CA SER A 93 32.44 0.93 -2.48
C SER A 93 31.81 1.31 -3.82
N GLU A 94 30.56 1.78 -3.79
CA GLU A 94 30.06 2.53 -4.94
C GLU A 94 31.03 3.68 -5.22
N SER A 95 31.50 3.76 -6.48
CA SER A 95 32.39 4.85 -6.89
C SER A 95 31.81 6.19 -6.45
N GLU A 96 32.67 7.08 -5.96
CA GLU A 96 32.27 8.42 -5.52
C GLU A 96 31.45 9.16 -6.60
N ALA A 97 31.85 9.00 -7.86
CA ALA A 97 31.12 9.53 -9.01
C ALA A 97 29.70 8.97 -9.14
N SER A 98 29.46 7.70 -8.81
CA SER A 98 28.12 7.10 -8.81
C SER A 98 27.26 7.65 -7.68
N LYS A 99 27.81 7.82 -6.47
CA LYS A 99 27.08 8.43 -5.34
C LYS A 99 26.68 9.88 -5.63
N ILE A 100 27.60 10.67 -6.20
CA ILE A 100 27.32 12.04 -6.65
C ILE A 100 26.26 12.03 -7.75
N ARG A 101 26.37 11.12 -8.72
CA ARG A 101 25.36 10.99 -9.78
C ARG A 101 23.98 10.65 -9.20
N THR A 102 23.89 9.74 -8.22
CA THR A 102 22.63 9.42 -7.53
C THR A 102 22.07 10.62 -6.76
N LEU A 103 22.91 11.40 -6.09
CA LEU A 103 22.52 12.65 -5.43
C LEU A 103 21.95 13.67 -6.44
N LEU A 104 22.60 13.81 -7.60
CA LEU A 104 22.19 14.76 -8.65
C LEU A 104 20.96 14.30 -9.44
N GLN A 105 20.82 12.99 -9.69
CA GLN A 105 19.68 12.39 -10.38
C GLN A 105 18.36 12.63 -9.65
N GLY A 106 18.42 12.85 -8.34
CA GLY A 106 17.29 13.32 -7.56
C GLY A 106 16.69 12.24 -6.71
N LEU A 107 17.07 12.25 -5.44
CA LEU A 107 16.32 11.60 -4.39
C LEU A 107 15.02 12.37 -4.22
N GLU A 108 13.91 11.71 -4.51
CA GLU A 108 12.58 12.24 -4.27
C GLU A 108 12.29 12.24 -2.77
N LEU A 109 11.70 13.33 -2.27
CA LEU A 109 11.23 13.42 -0.89
C LEU A 109 10.13 12.38 -0.62
N GLY A 110 9.24 12.13 -1.61
CA GLY A 110 8.12 11.20 -1.46
C GLY A 110 7.25 11.56 -0.24
N ASP A 111 6.95 10.54 0.58
CA ASP A 111 6.29 10.69 1.89
C ASP A 111 7.30 10.81 3.06
N GLN A 112 8.59 10.95 2.77
CA GLN A 112 9.63 10.99 3.80
C GLN A 112 9.73 12.36 4.45
N ARG A 113 10.15 12.37 5.71
CA ARG A 113 10.44 13.61 6.42
C ARG A 113 11.64 14.33 5.79
N PRO A 114 11.59 15.67 5.64
CA PRO A 114 12.72 16.46 5.19
C PRO A 114 14.05 16.15 5.90
N SER A 115 14.04 15.87 7.21
CA SER A 115 15.23 15.46 7.96
C SER A 115 15.78 14.09 7.56
N GLN A 116 14.92 13.14 7.24
CA GLN A 116 15.33 11.81 6.78
C GLN A 116 15.96 11.89 5.38
N LEU A 117 15.38 12.71 4.50
CA LEU A 117 15.98 13.01 3.20
C LEU A 117 17.38 13.62 3.38
N LEU A 118 17.52 14.59 4.30
CA LEU A 118 18.81 15.21 4.60
C LEU A 118 19.83 14.17 5.08
N ALA A 119 19.45 13.31 6.02
CA ALA A 119 20.33 12.28 6.57
C ALA A 119 20.82 11.32 5.49
N ARG A 120 19.92 10.90 4.58
CA ARG A 120 20.27 10.06 3.44
C ARG A 120 21.19 10.77 2.45
N MET A 121 20.91 12.04 2.16
CA MET A 121 21.77 12.85 1.29
C MET A 121 23.17 13.05 1.90
N LYS A 122 23.27 13.29 3.22
CA LYS A 122 24.54 13.33 3.95
C LYS A 122 25.30 12.01 3.87
N ALA A 123 24.61 10.88 4.04
CA ALA A 123 25.23 9.55 3.98
C ALA A 123 25.80 9.22 2.58
N LEU A 124 25.13 9.68 1.52
CA LEU A 124 25.61 9.52 0.14
C LEU A 124 26.71 10.52 -0.23
N ALA A 125 26.63 11.73 0.30
CA ALA A 125 27.60 12.80 0.10
C ALA A 125 28.94 12.52 0.79
N GLY A 126 28.91 11.93 1.99
CA GLY A 126 30.13 11.78 2.80
C GLY A 126 30.89 13.11 2.92
N ASP A 127 32.21 13.06 2.78
CA ASP A 127 33.10 14.25 2.81
C ASP A 127 33.30 14.90 1.43
N THR A 128 32.66 14.38 0.38
CA THR A 128 32.95 14.76 -1.01
C THR A 128 32.10 15.94 -1.48
N VAL A 129 30.89 16.08 -0.94
CA VAL A 129 29.98 17.19 -1.22
C VAL A 129 29.98 18.15 -0.03
N GLY A 130 30.45 19.37 -0.25
CA GLY A 130 30.43 20.40 0.77
C GLY A 130 29.01 20.75 1.25
N GLU A 131 28.88 21.09 2.53
CA GLU A 131 27.63 21.48 3.17
C GLU A 131 26.79 22.54 2.40
N PRO A 132 27.37 23.61 1.79
CA PRO A 132 26.57 24.58 1.04
C PRO A 132 25.91 24.00 -0.21
N LEU A 133 26.60 23.09 -0.92
CA LEU A 133 26.04 22.40 -2.09
C LEU A 133 24.99 21.38 -1.67
N LEU A 134 25.24 20.66 -0.58
CA LEU A 134 24.26 19.74 -0.01
C LEU A 134 22.98 20.46 0.42
N ARG A 135 23.13 21.65 1.03
CA ARG A 135 22.02 22.51 1.42
C ARG A 135 21.19 22.97 0.22
N SER A 136 21.83 23.46 -0.85
CA SER A 136 21.11 23.92 -2.04
C SER A 136 20.38 22.78 -2.75
N LEU A 137 21.02 21.61 -2.84
CA LEU A 137 20.39 20.40 -3.38
C LEU A 137 19.19 19.98 -2.53
N TRP A 138 19.35 19.90 -1.21
CA TRP A 138 18.26 19.50 -0.31
C TRP A 138 17.09 20.47 -0.38
N LEU A 139 17.33 21.78 -0.31
CA LEU A 139 16.29 22.80 -0.49
C LEU A 139 15.56 22.63 -1.82
N GLY A 140 16.29 22.43 -2.92
CA GLY A 140 15.71 22.22 -4.25
C GLY A 140 14.81 20.98 -4.38
N ARG A 141 14.88 20.02 -3.44
CA ARG A 141 14.02 18.82 -3.39
C ARG A 141 12.79 18.99 -2.49
N LEU A 142 12.70 20.06 -1.70
CA LEU A 142 11.55 20.31 -0.83
C LEU A 142 10.40 21.00 -1.56
N PRO A 143 9.14 20.91 -1.07
CA PRO A 143 8.02 21.67 -1.60
C PRO A 143 8.24 23.19 -1.48
N SER A 144 7.68 23.96 -2.42
CA SER A 144 7.92 25.42 -2.54
C SER A 144 7.61 26.22 -1.27
N ASN A 145 6.52 25.88 -0.59
CA ASN A 145 6.11 26.50 0.68
C ASN A 145 7.19 26.33 1.77
N THR A 146 7.88 25.20 1.78
CA THR A 146 8.92 24.87 2.75
C THR A 146 10.21 25.60 2.37
N GLN A 147 10.57 25.63 1.09
CA GLN A 147 11.74 26.35 0.59
C GLN A 147 11.72 27.84 0.95
N THR A 148 10.60 28.53 0.75
CA THR A 148 10.48 29.98 1.01
C THR A 148 10.73 30.30 2.47
N ILE A 149 10.18 29.49 3.39
CA ILE A 149 10.36 29.68 4.83
C ILE A 149 11.82 29.42 5.19
N LEU A 150 12.36 28.26 4.81
CA LEU A 150 13.73 27.87 5.17
C LEU A 150 14.80 28.79 4.59
N THR A 151 14.57 29.42 3.43
CA THR A 151 15.51 30.38 2.82
C THR A 151 15.64 31.66 3.66
N ALA A 152 14.58 32.06 4.37
CA ALA A 152 14.62 33.21 5.26
C ALA A 152 15.30 32.92 6.61
N LEU A 153 15.41 31.65 7.01
CA LEU A 153 16.04 31.24 8.26
C LEU A 153 17.57 31.16 8.14
N LYS A 154 18.26 31.85 9.04
CA LYS A 154 19.71 31.74 9.24
C LYS A 154 20.04 30.66 10.27
N GLU A 155 19.66 29.43 9.96
CA GLU A 155 20.00 28.25 10.77
C GLU A 155 21.00 27.35 10.03
N ASP A 156 21.69 26.53 10.82
CA ASP A 156 22.52 25.44 10.33
C ASP A 156 21.66 24.36 9.66
N LEU A 157 22.30 23.47 8.92
CA LEU A 157 21.57 22.48 8.12
C LEU A 157 20.73 21.52 8.98
N ALA A 158 21.14 21.28 10.23
CA ALA A 158 20.38 20.48 11.19
C ALA A 158 19.15 21.23 11.74
N GLY A 159 19.29 22.52 12.11
CA GLY A 159 18.17 23.36 12.51
C GLY A 159 17.10 23.45 11.43
N LEU A 160 17.51 23.69 10.19
CA LEU A 160 16.58 23.74 9.06
C LEU A 160 15.84 22.45 8.81
N ALA A 161 16.50 21.30 8.97
CA ALA A 161 15.84 20.01 8.86
C ALA A 161 14.73 19.85 9.92
N SER A 162 14.97 20.32 11.16
CA SER A 162 13.97 20.31 12.23
C SER A 162 12.79 21.25 11.93
N VAL A 163 13.06 22.45 11.41
CA VAL A 163 12.00 23.39 11.01
C VAL A 163 11.21 22.85 9.82
N ALA A 164 11.89 22.23 8.84
CA ALA A 164 11.26 21.60 7.69
C ALA A 164 10.33 20.46 8.10
N ASP A 165 10.73 19.61 9.05
CA ASP A 165 9.88 18.55 9.59
C ASP A 165 8.61 19.12 10.23
N LYS A 166 8.72 20.22 10.99
CA LYS A 166 7.55 20.91 11.54
C LYS A 166 6.64 21.40 10.43
N ILE A 167 7.16 22.07 9.41
CA ILE A 167 6.38 22.54 8.25
C ILE A 167 5.74 21.37 7.49
N ASN A 168 6.39 20.21 7.45
CA ASN A 168 5.85 19.01 6.82
C ASN A 168 4.69 18.40 7.64
N ASP A 169 4.83 18.33 8.97
CA ASP A 169 3.77 17.87 9.87
C ASP A 169 2.53 18.81 9.82
N LEU A 170 2.77 20.13 10.00
CA LEU A 170 2.26 21.23 9.17
C LEU A 170 1.30 20.93 7.99
N ALA A 171 1.89 20.46 6.90
CA ALA A 171 1.17 20.24 5.65
C ALA A 171 0.28 18.99 5.73
N HIS A 172 0.75 17.91 6.38
CA HIS A 172 0.00 16.66 6.48
C HIS A 172 -1.26 16.78 7.34
N HIS A 173 -1.21 17.52 8.46
CA HIS A 173 -2.42 17.74 9.26
C HIS A 173 -3.39 18.74 8.59
N SER A 174 -2.90 19.55 7.66
CA SER A 174 -3.72 20.48 6.87
C SER A 174 -4.52 19.72 5.81
N ASN A 175 -4.06 18.54 5.38
CA ASN A 175 -4.87 17.65 4.55
C ASN A 175 -5.98 16.93 5.34
N ILE A 176 -5.91 16.89 6.67
CA ILE A 176 -6.97 16.35 7.54
C ILE A 176 -7.98 17.46 7.90
N ASN A 177 -7.54 18.73 7.96
CA ASN A 177 -8.36 19.87 8.38
C ASN A 177 -8.71 20.90 7.29
N SER A 178 -8.24 20.74 6.04
CA SER A 178 -8.66 21.60 4.92
C SER A 178 -9.83 20.96 4.17
N VAL A 179 -11.02 21.09 4.75
CA VAL A 179 -12.20 21.29 3.90
C VAL A 179 -11.98 22.62 3.20
N THR A 180 -11.41 22.61 2.00
CA THR A 180 -11.62 23.71 1.05
C THR A 180 -13.10 23.63 0.67
N PRO A 181 -13.98 24.54 1.13
CA PRO A 181 -15.42 24.39 0.90
C PRO A 181 -15.76 24.58 -0.59
N GLN A 182 -14.90 25.25 -1.36
CA GLN A 182 -15.29 25.74 -2.68
C GLN A 182 -15.11 24.72 -3.81
N THR A 183 -14.16 23.79 -3.70
CA THR A 183 -13.90 22.78 -4.76
C THR A 183 -14.49 21.41 -4.41
N SER A 184 -14.59 21.08 -3.13
CA SER A 184 -15.22 19.84 -2.65
C SER A 184 -16.74 19.88 -2.86
N ASP A 185 -17.42 20.97 -2.49
CA ASP A 185 -18.87 21.10 -2.73
C ASP A 185 -19.22 21.07 -4.22
N TYR A 186 -18.41 21.72 -5.09
CA TYR A 186 -18.63 21.65 -6.52
C TYR A 186 -18.43 20.23 -7.07
N ARG A 187 -17.40 19.51 -6.62
CA ARG A 187 -17.15 18.13 -7.06
C ARG A 187 -18.19 17.15 -6.51
N VAL A 188 -18.64 17.32 -5.27
CA VAL A 188 -19.69 16.50 -4.66
C VAL A 188 -21.02 16.77 -5.39
N ALA A 189 -21.40 18.03 -5.60
CA ALA A 189 -22.60 18.38 -6.38
C ALA A 189 -22.53 17.88 -7.83
N GLN A 190 -21.35 17.94 -8.46
CA GLN A 190 -21.11 17.40 -9.80
C GLN A 190 -21.26 15.86 -9.81
N LEU A 191 -20.71 15.16 -8.82
CA LEU A 191 -20.83 13.71 -8.69
C LEU A 191 -22.27 13.29 -8.36
N GLU A 192 -22.97 14.00 -7.49
CA GLU A 192 -24.40 13.78 -7.20
C GLU A 192 -25.24 13.95 -8.46
N LYS A 193 -24.96 14.97 -9.27
CA LYS A 193 -25.62 15.18 -10.56
C LYS A 193 -25.32 14.06 -11.55
N GLN A 194 -24.07 13.59 -11.62
CA GLN A 194 -23.69 12.46 -12.47
C GLN A 194 -24.33 11.15 -12.01
N VAL A 195 -24.42 10.90 -10.70
CA VAL A 195 -25.10 9.74 -10.14
C VAL A 195 -26.60 9.80 -10.40
N ALA A 196 -27.23 10.96 -10.26
CA ALA A 196 -28.64 11.15 -10.60
C ALA A 196 -28.89 10.89 -12.10
N GLN A 197 -28.05 11.42 -13.00
CA GLN A 197 -28.14 11.18 -14.44
C GLN A 197 -27.93 9.70 -14.80
N LEU A 198 -26.93 9.05 -14.21
CA LEU A 198 -26.69 7.61 -14.41
C LEU A 198 -27.85 6.77 -13.89
N THR A 199 -28.44 7.14 -12.76
CA THR A 199 -29.61 6.44 -12.20
C THR A 199 -30.81 6.55 -13.13
N THR A 200 -31.06 7.73 -13.71
CA THR A 200 -32.12 7.94 -14.71
C THR A 200 -31.87 7.13 -15.99
N LEU A 201 -30.63 7.16 -16.51
CA LEU A 201 -30.25 6.40 -17.71
C LEU A 201 -30.37 4.89 -17.49
N VAL A 202 -30.00 4.39 -16.32
CA VAL A 202 -30.20 2.97 -15.95
C VAL A 202 -31.70 2.66 -15.83
N GLY A 203 -32.51 3.56 -15.30
CA GLY A 203 -33.97 3.45 -15.28
C GLY A 203 -34.60 3.37 -16.69
N GLU A 204 -34.16 4.22 -17.61
CA GLU A 204 -34.61 4.20 -19.00
C GLU A 204 -34.11 2.97 -19.76
N LEU A 205 -32.85 2.57 -19.54
CA LEU A 205 -32.30 1.37 -20.16
C LEU A 205 -33.02 0.11 -19.66
N THR A 206 -33.32 0.02 -18.37
CA THR A 206 -34.05 -1.12 -17.79
C THR A 206 -35.51 -1.16 -18.27
N THR A 207 -36.18 -0.02 -18.45
CA THR A 207 -37.53 0.02 -19.05
C THR A 207 -37.50 -0.36 -20.53
N THR A 208 -36.52 0.12 -21.30
CA THR A 208 -36.32 -0.25 -22.72
C THR A 208 -36.03 -1.74 -22.87
N MET A 209 -35.22 -2.33 -21.99
CA MET A 209 -34.94 -3.77 -21.96
C MET A 209 -36.18 -4.61 -21.60
N ARG A 210 -37.06 -4.10 -20.73
CA ARG A 210 -38.36 -4.73 -20.43
C ARG A 210 -39.33 -4.65 -21.61
N GLN A 211 -39.38 -3.53 -22.32
CA GLN A 211 -40.23 -3.32 -23.49
C GLN A 211 -39.78 -4.18 -24.69
N SER A 212 -38.48 -4.26 -24.95
CA SER A 212 -37.91 -5.12 -26.01
C SER A 212 -38.11 -6.61 -25.73
N ARG A 213 -38.04 -7.05 -24.47
CA ARG A 213 -38.40 -8.43 -24.06
C ARG A 213 -39.90 -8.74 -24.16
N SER A 214 -40.77 -7.74 -24.03
CA SER A 214 -42.22 -7.94 -24.19
C SER A 214 -42.64 -7.90 -25.67
N GLN A 215 -41.95 -7.14 -26.52
CA GLN A 215 -42.13 -7.19 -27.98
C GLN A 215 -41.59 -8.48 -28.62
N SER A 216 -40.50 -9.07 -28.11
CA SER A 216 -39.98 -10.33 -28.64
C SER A 216 -40.90 -11.53 -28.34
N ARG A 217 -41.66 -11.48 -27.23
CA ARG A 217 -42.69 -12.48 -26.92
C ARG A 217 -43.94 -12.40 -27.81
N ASN A 218 -44.14 -11.30 -28.53
CA ASN A 218 -45.31 -11.10 -29.39
C ASN A 218 -45.04 -11.39 -30.89
N ARG A 219 -43.83 -11.85 -31.26
CA ARG A 219 -43.49 -12.26 -32.64
C ARG A 219 -43.74 -13.73 -32.96
N ASN A 220 -44.09 -14.57 -31.97
CA ASN A 220 -44.54 -15.94 -32.21
C ASN A 220 -46.08 -16.01 -32.18
N ARG A 221 -46.71 -15.44 -33.19
CA ARG A 221 -48.10 -15.78 -33.54
C ARG A 221 -48.04 -16.82 -34.66
N PRO A 222 -48.23 -18.13 -34.38
CA PRO A 222 -48.29 -19.10 -35.45
C PRO A 222 -49.60 -18.87 -36.22
N PHE A 223 -49.46 -18.49 -37.48
CA PHE A 223 -50.49 -18.78 -38.48
C PHE A 223 -50.66 -20.30 -38.55
N LYS A 224 -51.81 -20.83 -38.08
CA LYS A 224 -52.42 -22.04 -38.65
C LYS A 224 -53.84 -22.30 -38.14
N ASN A 225 -54.69 -22.50 -39.15
CA ASN A 225 -55.90 -23.32 -39.22
C ASN A 225 -57.23 -22.84 -38.62
N ARG A 226 -58.11 -22.51 -39.58
CA ARG A 226 -59.54 -22.85 -39.60
C ARG A 226 -59.83 -24.17 -38.87
N ARG A 227 -60.79 -24.15 -37.95
CA ARG A 227 -61.79 -25.21 -37.72
C ARG A 227 -62.98 -24.62 -36.96
N SER A 228 -64.17 -24.90 -37.47
CA SER A 228 -65.49 -24.49 -36.97
C SER A 228 -65.86 -25.12 -35.62
N CYS A 229 -66.95 -24.62 -35.01
CA CYS A 229 -67.63 -25.02 -33.76
C CYS A 229 -66.96 -24.50 -32.47
N SER A 230 -67.66 -24.00 -31.45
CA SER A 230 -69.08 -24.07 -31.10
C SER A 230 -69.50 -22.81 -30.34
N ARG A 231 -70.81 -22.55 -30.32
CA ARG A 231 -71.50 -21.55 -29.49
C ARG A 231 -71.09 -21.69 -28.03
N ASP A 232 -70.75 -20.58 -27.37
CA ASP A 232 -71.06 -20.45 -25.94
C ASP A 232 -71.51 -19.05 -25.56
N ARG A 233 -72.73 -19.03 -25.01
CA ARG A 233 -73.48 -17.88 -24.51
C ARG A 233 -72.86 -17.42 -23.20
N PHE A 234 -72.14 -16.30 -23.22
CA PHE A 234 -71.96 -15.51 -22.00
C PHE A 234 -73.24 -14.71 -21.74
N GLN A 235 -74.21 -15.34 -21.07
CA GLN A 235 -75.40 -14.64 -20.59
C GLN A 235 -74.99 -13.79 -19.38
N LYS A 236 -74.87 -12.48 -19.57
CA LYS A 236 -74.58 -11.53 -18.49
C LYS A 236 -75.81 -11.42 -17.59
N TYR A 237 -75.75 -11.97 -16.38
CA TYR A 237 -76.81 -11.79 -15.38
C TYR A 237 -76.90 -10.31 -14.97
N LYS A 238 -78.13 -9.85 -14.74
CA LYS A 238 -78.43 -8.50 -14.25
C LYS A 238 -78.29 -8.46 -12.73
N GLU A 239 -77.77 -7.34 -12.22
CA GLU A 239 -77.68 -7.10 -10.78
C GLU A 239 -79.06 -6.81 -10.18
N PRO A 240 -79.34 -7.31 -8.97
CA PRO A 240 -80.62 -7.09 -8.29
C PRO A 240 -80.82 -5.61 -7.97
N ALA A 241 -81.99 -5.08 -8.38
CA ALA A 241 -82.38 -3.70 -8.15
C ALA A 241 -83.82 -3.65 -7.60
N ASN A 242 -84.16 -2.53 -6.94
CA ASN A 242 -85.52 -2.22 -6.43
C ASN A 242 -86.06 -3.20 -5.38
N GLY A 243 -85.18 -3.80 -4.58
CA GLY A 243 -85.56 -4.75 -3.52
C GLY A 243 -85.99 -6.13 -4.03
N ILE A 244 -85.73 -6.43 -5.31
CA ILE A 244 -85.99 -7.74 -5.92
C ILE A 244 -84.71 -8.57 -5.84
N CYS A 245 -84.80 -9.81 -5.35
CA CYS A 245 -83.63 -10.67 -5.22
C CYS A 245 -83.07 -11.13 -6.57
N PHE A 246 -81.79 -11.50 -6.59
CA PHE A 246 -81.06 -11.93 -7.80
C PHE A 246 -81.83 -12.94 -8.67
N TYR A 247 -82.51 -13.90 -8.04
CA TYR A 247 -83.28 -14.91 -8.76
C TYR A 247 -84.50 -14.32 -9.49
N HIS A 248 -85.28 -13.46 -8.82
CA HIS A 248 -86.41 -12.78 -9.46
C HIS A 248 -85.96 -11.72 -10.48
N THR A 249 -84.78 -11.11 -10.32
CA THR A 249 -84.22 -10.18 -11.31
C THR A 249 -83.85 -10.87 -12.62
N ASN A 250 -83.29 -12.08 -12.55
CA ASN A 250 -82.80 -12.79 -13.74
C ASN A 250 -83.82 -13.77 -14.33
N PHE A 251 -84.75 -14.27 -13.52
CA PHE A 251 -85.68 -15.33 -13.90
C PHE A 251 -87.16 -14.95 -13.70
N GLY A 252 -87.48 -13.81 -13.08
CA GLY A 252 -88.86 -13.32 -12.90
C GLY A 252 -89.76 -14.35 -12.21
N THR A 253 -91.00 -14.48 -12.67
CA THR A 253 -92.00 -15.45 -12.15
C THR A 253 -91.59 -16.92 -12.30
N LYS A 254 -90.55 -17.21 -13.09
CA LYS A 254 -90.00 -18.55 -13.30
C LYS A 254 -88.87 -18.90 -12.31
N ALA A 255 -88.57 -18.01 -11.36
CA ALA A 255 -87.57 -18.27 -10.34
C ALA A 255 -88.03 -19.39 -9.39
N LYS A 256 -87.19 -20.42 -9.22
CA LYS A 256 -87.47 -21.55 -8.30
C LYS A 256 -87.06 -21.27 -6.85
N LYS A 257 -86.39 -20.15 -6.60
CA LYS A 257 -85.84 -19.75 -5.31
C LYS A 257 -86.01 -18.25 -5.12
N CYS A 258 -86.31 -17.84 -3.90
CA CYS A 258 -86.44 -16.43 -3.49
C CYS A 258 -85.57 -16.20 -2.24
N ASN A 259 -84.80 -15.10 -2.23
CA ASN A 259 -84.04 -14.68 -1.06
C ASN A 259 -84.72 -13.46 -0.42
N LEU A 260 -85.08 -13.56 0.86
CA LEU A 260 -85.71 -12.47 1.61
C LEU A 260 -84.68 -11.47 2.17
N PRO A 261 -85.03 -10.18 2.30
CA PRO A 261 -86.31 -9.57 1.90
C PRO A 261 -86.38 -9.32 0.38
N CYS A 262 -87.46 -9.78 -0.27
CA CYS A 262 -87.70 -9.60 -1.70
C CYS A 262 -89.11 -9.04 -1.93
N SER A 263 -89.22 -7.92 -2.65
CA SER A 263 -90.46 -7.19 -2.92
C SER A 263 -91.20 -7.64 -4.20
N PHE A 264 -90.73 -8.69 -4.87
CA PHE A 264 -91.33 -9.21 -6.10
C PHE A 264 -92.74 -9.75 -5.88
N LYS A 265 -93.74 -9.15 -6.54
CA LYS A 265 -95.13 -9.61 -6.56
C LYS A 265 -95.39 -10.40 -7.84
N ASN A 266 -95.88 -11.63 -7.73
CA ASN A 266 -96.28 -12.42 -8.90
C ASN A 266 -97.59 -11.84 -9.48
N PRO A 267 -97.67 -11.48 -10.77
CA PRO A 267 -98.88 -10.92 -11.37
C PRO A 267 -99.92 -11.96 -11.80
N GLU A 268 -99.80 -13.23 -11.41
CA GLU A 268 -100.82 -14.26 -11.63
C GLU A 268 -101.44 -14.69 -10.30
N ASN A 269 -102.59 -14.07 -10.00
CA ASN A 269 -103.61 -14.34 -8.97
C ASN A 269 -103.17 -14.86 -7.59
#